data_AF-A0AAW8DGV7-F1
#
_entry.id   AF-A0AAW8DGV7-F1
#
_cell.length_a   1.000
_cell.length_b   1.000
_cell.length_c   1.000
_cell.angle_alpha   90.00
_cell.angle_beta   90.00
_cell.angle_gamma   90.00
#
_symmetry.space_group_name_H-M   'P 1'
#
loop_
_entity.id
_entity.type
_entity.pdbx_description
1 polymer ?
#
loop_
_entity_poly.entity_id
_entity_poly.type
_entity_poly.pdbx_seq_one_letter_code
_entity_poly.pdbx_strand_id
1 'polypeptide(L)'
;MYEQAQGNLAADLVIGTASAALEAGTLSLPSAILLRSGFDHRSAAIKAVGDTNAGFIDTAEMRDWVKNLDPFFADDPTWPTESSRAAWTEFTRRLRVRGRRRWGQHVMDVEAVEWDDEAPADGERLRVRDDGSGTATLWSPGFDRLGTIRVDLKMDREGVLHAVSGTDGTVQLRYRGPDDWLNEAKAST
;
A
#
# COMPACT_ATOMS: atom_id res chain seq x y z
N MET A 1 15.50 12.62 -48.49
CA MET A 1 15.16 13.31 -47.24
C MET A 1 14.10 12.48 -46.54
N TYR A 2 14.40 11.99 -45.33
CA TYR A 2 13.42 11.33 -44.47
C TYR A 2 12.67 12.44 -43.72
N GLU A 3 11.39 12.65 -44.02
CA GLU A 3 10.54 13.57 -43.26
C GLU A 3 9.51 12.76 -42.49
N GLN A 4 9.54 12.96 -41.18
CA GLN A 4 9.02 12.10 -40.14
C GLN A 4 7.49 12.02 -40.14
N ALA A 5 6.98 10.81 -39.96
CA ALA A 5 5.63 10.57 -39.45
C ALA A 5 5.53 11.11 -38.01
N GLN A 6 5.17 12.38 -37.84
CA GLN A 6 4.63 12.83 -36.57
C GLN A 6 3.23 12.25 -36.42
N GLY A 7 3.09 11.27 -35.53
CA GLY A 7 1.80 10.80 -35.04
C GLY A 7 0.99 12.01 -34.57
N ASN A 8 -0.20 12.15 -35.14
CA ASN A 8 -1.06 13.29 -34.91
C ASN A 8 -1.66 13.17 -33.49
N LEU A 9 -0.95 13.71 -32.49
CA LEU A 9 -1.36 13.74 -31.08
C LEU A 9 -2.80 14.28 -30.89
N ALA A 10 -3.24 15.18 -31.77
CA ALA A 10 -4.61 15.67 -31.78
C ALA A 10 -5.62 14.58 -32.19
N ALA A 11 -5.26 13.72 -33.14
CA ALA A 11 -6.09 12.58 -33.52
C ALA A 11 -6.15 11.53 -32.41
N ASP A 12 -5.04 11.23 -31.74
CA ASP A 12 -5.01 10.29 -30.61
C ASP A 12 -5.83 10.82 -29.42
N LEU A 13 -5.78 12.14 -29.15
CA LEU A 13 -6.60 12.80 -28.14
C LEU A 13 -8.10 12.76 -28.47
N VAL A 14 -8.45 12.97 -29.74
CA VAL A 14 -9.85 12.90 -30.23
C VAL A 14 -10.37 11.46 -30.18
N ILE A 15 -9.54 10.45 -30.46
CA ILE A 15 -9.91 9.03 -30.36
C ILE A 15 -10.09 8.64 -28.87
N GLY A 16 -9.17 9.06 -27.99
CA GLY A 16 -9.27 8.79 -26.56
C GLY A 16 -10.49 9.44 -25.90
N THR A 17 -10.86 10.66 -26.30
CA THR A 17 -12.06 11.36 -25.81
C THR A 17 -13.36 10.78 -26.36
N ALA A 18 -13.38 10.33 -27.63
CA ALA A 18 -14.53 9.63 -28.20
C ALA A 18 -14.79 8.28 -27.52
N SER A 19 -13.73 7.52 -27.20
CA SER A 19 -13.85 6.27 -26.42
C SER A 19 -14.36 6.54 -25.00
N ALA A 20 -13.84 7.56 -24.31
CA ALA A 20 -14.35 7.96 -22.99
C ALA A 20 -15.84 8.38 -23.01
N ALA A 21 -16.27 9.06 -24.08
CA ALA A 21 -17.67 9.43 -24.26
C ALA A 21 -18.57 8.22 -24.50
N LEU A 22 -18.09 7.20 -25.21
CA LEU A 22 -18.83 5.96 -25.46
C LEU A 22 -18.87 5.03 -24.23
N GLU A 23 -17.73 4.81 -23.57
CA GLU A 23 -17.60 3.88 -22.44
C GLU A 23 -18.15 4.45 -21.13
N ALA A 24 -17.90 5.73 -20.87
CA ALA A 24 -18.17 6.37 -19.58
C ALA A 24 -19.21 7.51 -19.68
N GLY A 25 -19.70 7.80 -20.89
CA GLY A 25 -20.66 8.88 -21.14
C GLY A 25 -20.05 10.27 -20.96
N THR A 26 -18.73 10.44 -20.89
CA THR A 26 -18.11 11.75 -20.59
C THR A 26 -16.93 12.04 -21.50
N LEU A 27 -16.82 13.28 -21.99
CA LEU A 27 -15.67 13.75 -22.76
C LEU A 27 -14.46 14.10 -21.86
N SER A 28 -14.65 14.11 -20.54
CA SER A 28 -13.59 14.34 -19.57
C SER A 28 -12.81 13.04 -19.30
N LEU A 29 -11.57 12.98 -19.80
CA LEU A 29 -10.65 11.86 -19.54
C LEU A 29 -10.46 11.59 -18.03
N PRO A 30 -10.23 12.60 -17.16
CA PRO A 30 -10.13 12.37 -15.71
C PRO A 30 -11.41 11.74 -15.12
N SER A 31 -12.58 12.17 -15.57
CA SER A 31 -13.85 11.58 -15.11
C SER A 31 -14.01 10.13 -15.55
N ALA A 32 -13.60 9.81 -16.79
CA ALA A 32 -13.61 8.43 -17.29
C ALA A 32 -12.62 7.53 -16.52
N ILE A 33 -11.45 8.05 -16.13
CA ILE A 33 -10.48 7.32 -15.30
C ILE A 33 -11.05 7.01 -13.92
N LEU A 34 -11.77 7.93 -13.27
CA LEU A 34 -12.47 7.66 -12.00
C LEU A 34 -13.49 6.53 -12.15
N LEU A 35 -14.33 6.61 -13.19
CA LEU A 35 -15.37 5.61 -13.47
C LEU A 35 -14.74 4.23 -13.72
N ARG A 36 -13.73 4.14 -14.58
CA ARG A 36 -13.00 2.89 -14.87
C ARG A 36 -12.22 2.36 -13.66
N SER A 37 -11.90 3.20 -12.69
CA SER A 37 -11.25 2.80 -11.44
C SER A 37 -12.25 2.30 -10.37
N GLY A 38 -13.54 2.22 -10.70
CA GLY A 38 -14.58 1.68 -9.82
C GLY A 38 -15.27 2.71 -8.94
N PHE A 39 -15.31 3.98 -9.38
CA PHE A 39 -16.18 4.99 -8.80
C PHE A 39 -17.47 5.10 -9.64
N ASP A 40 -18.51 4.38 -9.23
CA ASP A 40 -19.70 4.14 -10.06
C ASP A 40 -20.71 5.31 -10.12
N HIS A 41 -20.29 6.53 -9.73
CA HIS A 41 -21.16 7.71 -9.67
C HIS A 41 -20.72 8.77 -10.70
N ARG A 42 -21.25 8.67 -11.92
CA ARG A 42 -20.85 9.54 -13.06
C ARG A 42 -20.98 11.04 -12.77
N SER A 43 -22.12 11.51 -12.27
CA SER A 43 -22.34 12.93 -11.98
C SER A 43 -21.37 13.46 -10.93
N ALA A 44 -21.09 12.66 -9.91
CA ALA A 44 -20.12 12.94 -8.87
C ALA A 44 -18.68 12.95 -9.41
N ALA A 45 -18.35 12.07 -10.36
CA ALA A 45 -17.03 12.03 -10.99
C ALA A 45 -16.78 13.27 -11.85
N ILE A 46 -17.80 13.74 -12.58
CA ILE A 46 -17.74 14.99 -13.35
C ILE A 46 -17.60 16.18 -12.41
N LYS A 47 -18.41 16.23 -11.35
CA LYS A 47 -18.36 17.31 -10.36
C LYS A 47 -17.03 17.36 -9.63
N ALA A 48 -16.50 16.22 -9.19
CA ALA A 48 -15.22 16.18 -8.48
C ALA A 48 -14.06 16.70 -9.34
N VAL A 49 -14.03 16.32 -10.62
CA VAL A 49 -13.04 16.82 -11.59
C VAL A 49 -13.24 18.31 -11.86
N GLY A 50 -14.48 18.76 -12.04
CA GLY A 50 -14.80 20.17 -12.32
C GLY A 50 -14.48 21.10 -11.16
N ASP A 51 -14.89 20.76 -9.94
CA ASP A 51 -14.70 21.59 -8.75
C ASP A 51 -13.22 21.75 -8.37
N THR A 52 -12.40 20.74 -8.67
CA THR A 52 -10.97 20.71 -8.31
C THR A 52 -10.04 21.00 -9.48
N ASN A 53 -10.61 21.21 -10.69
CA ASN A 53 -9.87 21.32 -11.94
C ASN A 53 -8.85 20.18 -12.13
N ALA A 54 -9.26 18.94 -11.84
CA ALA A 54 -8.36 17.79 -11.86
C ALA A 54 -7.88 17.45 -13.27
N GLY A 55 -6.56 17.30 -13.44
CA GLY A 55 -5.91 17.13 -14.74
C GLY A 55 -5.18 15.80 -14.96
N PHE A 56 -5.45 14.77 -14.15
CA PHE A 56 -4.76 13.49 -14.27
C PHE A 56 -5.10 12.74 -15.57
N ILE A 57 -4.09 12.15 -16.19
CA ILE A 57 -4.22 11.43 -17.47
C ILE A 57 -4.12 9.91 -17.32
N ASP A 58 -3.74 9.42 -16.13
CA ASP A 58 -3.70 7.99 -15.82
C ASP A 58 -4.17 7.66 -14.39
N THR A 59 -4.17 6.37 -14.05
CA THR A 59 -4.61 5.90 -12.73
C THR A 59 -3.62 6.16 -11.59
N ALA A 60 -2.33 6.38 -11.90
CA ALA A 60 -1.32 6.69 -10.89
C ALA A 60 -1.47 8.14 -10.44
N GLU A 61 -1.53 9.08 -11.40
CA GLU A 61 -1.81 10.49 -11.15
C GLU A 61 -3.17 10.70 -10.47
N MET A 62 -4.19 9.93 -10.84
CA MET A 62 -5.49 9.94 -10.16
C MET A 62 -5.37 9.59 -8.66
N ARG A 63 -4.58 8.57 -8.32
CA ARG A 63 -4.36 8.17 -6.92
C ARG A 63 -3.62 9.25 -6.14
N ASP A 64 -2.60 9.85 -6.76
CA ASP A 64 -1.85 10.95 -6.15
C ASP A 64 -2.73 12.18 -5.96
N TRP A 65 -3.60 12.50 -6.91
CA TRP A 65 -4.62 13.54 -6.78
C TRP A 65 -5.58 13.26 -5.63
N VAL A 66 -6.15 12.03 -5.54
CA VAL A 66 -7.02 11.65 -4.39
C VAL A 66 -6.29 11.74 -3.05
N LYS A 67 -5.00 11.38 -3.02
CA LYS A 67 -4.18 11.41 -1.80
C LYS A 67 -3.94 12.85 -1.32
N ASN A 68 -3.73 13.77 -2.26
CA ASN A 68 -3.42 15.18 -2.02
C ASN A 68 -4.63 16.10 -2.22
N LEU A 69 -5.84 15.54 -2.20
CA LEU A 69 -7.07 16.31 -2.34
C LEU A 69 -7.17 17.34 -1.23
N ASP A 70 -7.53 18.58 -1.59
CA ASP A 70 -7.69 19.69 -0.64
C ASP A 70 -8.66 19.29 0.49
N PRO A 71 -8.29 19.48 1.78
CA PRO A 71 -9.18 19.21 2.92
C PRO A 71 -10.55 19.88 2.80
N PHE A 72 -10.64 21.05 2.15
CA PHE A 72 -11.90 21.73 1.86
C PHE A 72 -12.91 20.81 1.15
N PHE A 73 -12.46 19.99 0.21
CA PHE A 73 -13.31 19.01 -0.49
C PHE A 73 -13.30 17.64 0.20
N ALA A 74 -12.16 17.22 0.72
CA ALA A 74 -12.01 15.89 1.31
C ALA A 74 -12.93 15.70 2.54
N ASP A 75 -13.06 16.73 3.37
CA ASP A 75 -13.79 16.67 4.63
C ASP A 75 -15.25 17.15 4.52
N ASP A 76 -15.66 17.70 3.37
CA ASP A 76 -17.05 18.13 3.13
C ASP A 76 -18.00 16.92 3.03
N PRO A 77 -19.00 16.78 3.92
CA PRO A 77 -19.94 15.66 3.92
C PRO A 77 -20.93 15.70 2.74
N THR A 78 -21.06 16.83 2.06
CA THR A 78 -21.97 17.02 0.92
C THR A 78 -21.26 16.90 -0.43
N TRP A 79 -19.93 16.78 -0.42
CA TRP A 79 -19.10 16.67 -1.61
C TRP A 79 -18.63 15.22 -1.87
N PRO A 80 -18.59 14.73 -3.14
CA PRO A 80 -18.88 15.45 -4.39
C PRO A 80 -20.36 15.73 -4.59
N THR A 81 -21.23 14.82 -4.18
CA THR A 81 -22.67 15.09 -4.00
C THR A 81 -23.11 14.37 -2.73
N GLU A 82 -24.16 14.88 -2.08
CA GLU A 82 -24.70 14.26 -0.85
C GLU A 82 -25.05 12.78 -1.08
N SER A 83 -25.67 12.46 -2.20
CA SER A 83 -26.04 11.09 -2.58
C SER A 83 -24.84 10.17 -2.89
N SER A 84 -23.69 10.71 -3.30
CA SER A 84 -22.50 9.92 -3.68
C SER A 84 -21.41 9.92 -2.62
N ARG A 85 -21.57 10.68 -1.53
CA ARG A 85 -20.55 10.83 -0.49
C ARG A 85 -20.09 9.50 0.09
N ALA A 86 -21.03 8.60 0.39
CA ALA A 86 -20.71 7.29 0.94
C ALA A 86 -19.85 6.48 -0.06
N ALA A 87 -20.22 6.47 -1.33
CA ALA A 87 -19.47 5.79 -2.38
C ALA A 87 -18.10 6.43 -2.64
N TRP A 88 -18.00 7.76 -2.57
CA TRP A 88 -16.74 8.49 -2.67
C TRP A 88 -15.79 8.14 -1.52
N THR A 89 -16.30 8.12 -0.29
CA THR A 89 -15.53 7.76 0.91
C THR A 89 -15.00 6.32 0.79
N GLU A 90 -15.84 5.38 0.37
CA GLU A 90 -15.40 4.00 0.17
C GLU A 90 -14.41 3.84 -0.99
N PHE A 91 -14.61 4.57 -2.08
CA PHE A 91 -13.68 4.59 -3.21
C PHE A 91 -12.29 5.10 -2.78
N THR A 92 -12.21 6.27 -2.14
CA THR A 92 -10.94 6.86 -1.69
C THR A 92 -10.26 6.03 -0.62
N ARG A 93 -11.02 5.41 0.30
CA ARG A 93 -10.51 4.43 1.27
C ARG A 93 -9.86 3.23 0.56
N ARG A 94 -10.53 2.64 -0.42
CA ARG A 94 -9.98 1.51 -1.21
C ARG A 94 -8.71 1.89 -1.95
N LEU A 95 -8.59 3.12 -2.46
CA LEU A 95 -7.36 3.60 -3.10
C LEU A 95 -6.20 3.73 -2.10
N ARG A 96 -6.47 4.24 -0.89
CA ARG A 96 -5.47 4.31 0.20
C ARG A 96 -5.01 2.93 0.67
N VAL A 97 -5.89 1.92 0.61
CA VAL A 97 -5.56 0.52 0.94
C VAL A 97 -4.81 -0.16 -0.22
N ARG A 98 -5.25 0.00 -1.48
CA ARG A 98 -4.58 -0.60 -2.65
C ARG A 98 -3.24 0.04 -3.02
N GLY A 99 -2.97 1.26 -2.55
CA GLY A 99 -1.64 1.87 -2.63
C GLY A 99 -0.59 1.20 -1.72
N ARG A 100 -0.96 0.24 -0.87
CA ARG A 100 -0.06 -0.43 0.06
C ARG A 100 0.64 -1.61 -0.61
N ARG A 101 1.84 -1.28 -1.14
CA ARG A 101 3.08 -2.05 -1.35
C ARG A 101 2.94 -3.51 -1.86
N ARG A 102 3.69 -3.84 -2.92
CA ARG A 102 3.88 -5.23 -3.40
C ARG A 102 4.27 -6.12 -2.23
N TRP A 103 3.50 -7.18 -1.99
CA TRP A 103 3.86 -8.19 -0.99
C TRP A 103 5.14 -8.88 -1.42
N GLY A 104 6.10 -8.97 -0.50
CA GLY A 104 7.38 -9.63 -0.68
C GLY A 104 7.62 -10.68 0.39
N GLN A 105 8.67 -11.47 0.20
CA GLN A 105 9.28 -12.24 1.28
C GLN A 105 10.55 -11.51 1.70
N HIS A 106 10.64 -11.25 3.00
CA HIS A 106 11.78 -10.61 3.64
C HIS A 106 12.39 -11.61 4.61
N VAL A 107 13.72 -11.67 4.63
CA VAL A 107 14.49 -12.62 5.44
C VAL A 107 15.60 -11.85 6.13
N MET A 108 15.78 -12.09 7.43
CA MET A 108 16.87 -11.52 8.21
C MET A 108 17.43 -12.57 9.15
N ASP A 109 18.72 -12.81 9.05
CA ASP A 109 19.44 -13.69 9.95
C ASP A 109 19.84 -12.93 11.23
N VAL A 110 19.65 -13.59 12.38
CA VAL A 110 19.94 -13.07 13.71
C VAL A 110 20.86 -14.06 14.41
N GLU A 111 22.12 -13.67 14.57
CA GLU A 111 23.15 -14.52 15.18
C GLU A 111 23.14 -14.42 16.71
N ALA A 112 22.89 -13.22 17.24
CA ALA A 112 22.90 -12.96 18.68
C ALA A 112 21.51 -13.21 19.30
N VAL A 113 21.25 -14.47 19.65
CA VAL A 113 20.02 -14.90 20.34
C VAL A 113 20.34 -15.23 21.79
N GLU A 114 19.59 -14.62 22.72
CA GLU A 114 19.66 -14.90 24.16
C GLU A 114 18.64 -16.00 24.48
N TRP A 115 19.06 -17.27 24.42
CA TRP A 115 18.23 -18.43 24.76
C TRP A 115 18.06 -18.57 26.27
N ASP A 116 16.86 -18.93 26.71
CA ASP A 116 16.58 -19.21 28.13
C ASP A 116 17.11 -20.60 28.55
N ASP A 117 17.06 -21.56 27.62
CA ASP A 117 17.47 -22.95 27.77
C ASP A 117 18.28 -23.40 26.52
N GLU A 118 18.35 -24.71 26.26
CA GLU A 118 18.96 -25.25 25.05
C GLU A 118 18.22 -24.75 23.80
N ALA A 119 18.99 -24.36 22.78
CA ALA A 119 18.44 -23.85 21.53
C ALA A 119 17.55 -24.92 20.86
N PRO A 120 16.41 -24.52 20.25
CA PRO A 120 15.54 -25.43 19.51
C PRO A 120 16.30 -26.16 18.39
N ALA A 121 15.74 -27.29 17.95
CA ALA A 121 16.34 -28.06 16.87
C ALA A 121 16.41 -27.24 15.58
N ASP A 122 17.42 -27.49 14.74
CA ASP A 122 17.57 -26.81 13.45
C ASP A 122 16.30 -26.97 12.59
N GLY A 123 15.85 -25.86 12.00
CA GLY A 123 14.66 -25.79 11.16
C GLY A 123 13.33 -25.67 11.90
N GLU A 124 13.32 -25.60 13.23
CA GLU A 124 12.08 -25.46 14.02
C GLU A 124 11.46 -24.07 13.85
N ARG A 125 10.13 -24.02 13.68
CA ARG A 125 9.40 -22.76 13.53
C ARG A 125 9.05 -22.16 14.89
N LEU A 126 9.44 -20.91 15.09
CA LEU A 126 9.22 -20.16 16.31
C LEU A 126 8.27 -18.99 16.05
N ARG A 127 7.47 -18.63 17.05
CA ARG A 127 6.68 -17.39 17.04
C ARG A 127 7.53 -16.23 17.53
N VAL A 128 7.29 -15.06 16.96
CA VAL A 128 7.99 -13.82 17.32
C VAL A 128 6.97 -12.83 17.87
N ARG A 129 7.15 -12.41 19.12
CA ARG A 129 6.37 -11.34 19.75
C ARG A 129 7.29 -10.14 19.92
N ASP A 130 6.85 -8.99 19.42
CA ASP A 130 7.52 -7.72 19.69
C ASP A 130 7.21 -7.26 21.12
N ASP A 131 8.24 -6.83 21.85
CA ASP A 131 8.13 -6.34 23.22
C ASP A 131 8.16 -4.80 23.29
N GLY A 132 8.32 -4.11 22.15
CA GLY A 132 8.24 -2.66 22.02
C GLY A 132 9.50 -1.88 22.43
N SER A 133 10.55 -2.58 22.87
CA SER A 133 11.83 -2.00 23.33
C SER A 133 13.02 -2.31 22.42
N GLY A 134 12.80 -2.51 21.12
CA GLY A 134 13.84 -2.96 20.19
C GLY A 134 14.26 -4.42 20.43
N THR A 135 13.40 -5.17 21.11
CA THR A 135 13.59 -6.60 21.43
C THR A 135 12.33 -7.35 21.07
N ALA A 136 12.51 -8.61 20.68
CA ALA A 136 11.41 -9.53 20.46
C ALA A 136 11.67 -10.84 21.19
N THR A 137 10.61 -11.37 21.81
CA THR A 137 10.63 -12.67 22.48
C THR A 137 10.27 -13.78 21.49
N LEU A 138 11.04 -14.86 21.52
CA LEU A 138 10.83 -16.09 20.76
C LEU A 138 10.02 -17.09 21.58
N TRP A 139 9.04 -17.72 20.94
CA TRP A 139 8.15 -18.70 21.57
C TRP A 139 8.03 -19.97 20.74
N SER A 140 7.84 -21.11 21.41
CA SER A 140 7.49 -22.36 20.77
C SER A 140 6.11 -22.27 20.09
N PRO A 141 5.78 -23.18 19.15
CA PRO A 141 4.41 -23.36 18.67
C PRO A 141 3.40 -23.65 19.80
N GLY A 142 3.88 -24.21 20.91
CA GLY A 142 3.13 -24.50 22.14
C GLY A 142 2.93 -23.31 23.09
N PHE A 143 3.49 -22.13 22.78
CA PHE A 143 3.49 -20.93 23.63
C PHE A 143 4.41 -21.00 24.86
N ASP A 144 5.48 -21.80 24.79
CA ASP A 144 6.57 -21.76 25.77
C ASP A 144 7.56 -20.67 25.36
N ARG A 145 8.04 -19.88 26.32
CA ARG A 145 9.08 -18.88 26.05
C ARG A 145 10.43 -19.59 25.86
N LEU A 146 11.16 -19.22 24.81
CA LEU A 146 12.42 -19.89 24.45
C LEU A 146 13.63 -18.97 24.56
N GLY A 147 13.45 -17.68 24.32
CA GLY A 147 14.55 -16.73 24.35
C GLY A 147 14.16 -15.36 23.81
N THR A 148 15.16 -14.50 23.63
CA THR A 148 14.99 -13.10 23.21
C THR A 148 16.00 -12.73 22.14
N ILE A 149 15.59 -11.88 21.21
CA ILE A 149 16.45 -11.30 20.17
C ILE A 149 16.36 -9.77 20.19
N ARG A 150 17.43 -9.10 19.77
CA ARG A 150 17.43 -7.64 19.55
C ARG A 150 17.01 -7.35 18.12
N VAL A 151 15.80 -6.83 17.94
CA VAL A 151 15.24 -6.43 16.65
C VAL A 151 14.17 -5.37 16.88
N ASP A 152 14.21 -4.28 16.11
CA ASP A 152 13.25 -3.20 16.19
C ASP A 152 12.10 -3.42 15.20
N LEU A 153 11.08 -4.14 15.68
CA LEU A 153 9.93 -4.52 14.87
C LEU A 153 8.86 -3.44 14.88
N LYS A 154 8.21 -3.24 13.73
CA LYS A 154 7.05 -2.37 13.62
C LYS A 154 5.80 -3.08 14.14
N MET A 155 5.11 -2.52 15.13
CA MET A 155 3.91 -3.14 15.75
C MET A 155 2.70 -3.17 14.81
N ASP A 156 2.52 -2.14 13.99
CA ASP A 156 1.42 -2.00 13.02
C ASP A 156 1.78 -2.57 11.64
N ARG A 157 2.71 -3.53 11.58
CA ARG A 157 3.06 -4.26 10.35
C ARG A 157 1.85 -5.03 9.82
N GLU A 158 1.66 -5.02 8.51
CA GLU A 158 0.49 -5.64 7.87
C GLU A 158 0.64 -7.14 7.62
N GLY A 159 1.87 -7.64 7.52
CA GLY A 159 2.18 -9.01 7.13
C GLY A 159 2.38 -9.97 8.30
N VAL A 160 2.80 -11.19 7.97
CA VAL A 160 3.02 -12.27 8.93
C VAL A 160 4.52 -12.49 9.14
N LEU A 161 4.94 -12.42 10.41
CA LEU A 161 6.31 -12.68 10.85
C LEU A 161 6.39 -14.01 11.61
N HIS A 162 7.38 -14.83 11.31
CA HIS A 162 7.80 -15.98 12.11
C HIS A 162 9.32 -16.10 12.09
N ALA A 163 9.85 -16.93 12.98
CA ALA A 163 11.26 -17.27 13.07
C ALA A 163 11.47 -18.75 12.71
N VAL A 164 12.67 -19.08 12.25
CA VAL A 164 13.14 -20.46 12.06
C VAL A 164 14.49 -20.56 12.76
N SER A 165 14.66 -21.52 13.67
CA SER A 165 15.97 -21.81 14.27
C SER A 165 16.92 -22.34 13.20
N GLY A 166 18.16 -21.89 13.24
CA GLY A 166 19.26 -22.36 12.41
C GLY A 166 20.26 -23.18 13.21
N THR A 167 21.34 -23.57 12.55
CA THR A 167 22.50 -24.17 13.21
C THR A 167 23.17 -23.18 14.17
N ASP A 168 23.83 -23.72 15.19
CA ASP A 168 24.60 -22.95 16.19
C ASP A 168 23.79 -21.93 16.99
N GLY A 169 22.47 -22.16 17.15
CA GLY A 169 21.59 -21.30 17.93
C GLY A 169 21.23 -19.98 17.25
N THR A 170 21.49 -19.85 15.95
CA THR A 170 21.06 -18.71 15.13
C THR A 170 19.55 -18.77 14.86
N VAL A 171 18.95 -17.64 14.48
CA VAL A 171 17.53 -17.57 14.10
C VAL A 171 17.37 -16.76 12.82
N GLN A 172 16.60 -17.29 11.88
CA GLN A 172 16.19 -16.58 10.69
C GLN A 172 14.76 -16.04 10.85
N LEU A 173 14.60 -14.73 10.86
CA LEU A 173 13.31 -14.06 10.78
C LEU A 173 12.80 -14.10 9.34
N ARG A 174 11.55 -14.50 9.17
CA ARG A 174 10.88 -14.63 7.87
C ARG A 174 9.56 -13.88 7.91
N TYR A 175 9.50 -12.81 7.14
CA TYR A 175 8.35 -11.95 7.04
C TYR A 175 7.74 -12.00 5.64
N ARG A 176 6.41 -12.14 5.57
CA ARG A 176 5.65 -12.03 4.32
C ARG A 176 4.63 -10.92 4.42
N GLY A 177 4.83 -9.88 3.63
CA GLY A 177 3.99 -8.70 3.62
C GLY A 177 4.57 -7.55 2.80
N PRO A 178 3.94 -6.37 2.86
CA PRO A 178 4.50 -5.08 2.45
C PRO A 178 5.91 -4.86 3.01
N ASP A 179 6.80 -4.10 2.38
CA ASP A 179 8.09 -3.78 3.01
C ASP A 179 7.92 -2.77 4.17
N ASP A 180 7.38 -3.21 5.31
CA ASP A 180 6.92 -2.38 6.43
C ASP A 180 7.14 -3.00 7.82
N TRP A 181 8.05 -3.98 7.94
CA TRP A 181 8.15 -4.82 9.14
C TRP A 181 9.18 -4.39 10.18
N LEU A 182 10.15 -3.54 9.81
CA LEU A 182 11.16 -2.96 10.69
C LEU A 182 10.87 -1.47 10.92
N ASN A 183 11.17 -0.97 12.11
CA ASN A 183 11.30 0.48 12.32
C ASN A 183 12.65 0.93 11.71
N GLU A 184 12.66 2.01 10.94
CA GLU A 184 13.91 2.54 10.40
C GLU A 184 14.85 2.88 11.56
N ALA A 185 16.10 2.42 11.49
CA ALA A 185 17.11 2.75 12.49
C ALA A 185 17.18 4.28 12.60
N LYS A 186 16.82 4.83 13.76
CA LYS A 186 17.10 6.23 14.05
C LYS A 186 18.60 6.40 13.90
N ALA A 187 19.02 7.14 12.89
CA ALA A 187 20.39 7.62 12.80
C ALA A 187 20.64 8.44 14.07
N SER A 188 21.37 7.87 15.02
CA SER A 188 21.83 8.57 16.20
C SER A 188 22.65 9.77 15.72
N THR A 189 22.14 10.97 16.02
CA THR A 189 22.90 12.23 15.99
C THR A 189 23.77 12.31 17.23
#